data_AF-A0A3Q3WWG8-F1
#
_entry.id   AF-A0A3Q3WWG8-F1
#
_cell.length_a   1.000
_cell.length_b   1.000
_cell.length_c   1.000
_cell.angle_alpha   90.00
_cell.angle_beta   90.00
_cell.angle_gamma   90.00
#
_symmetry.space_group_name_H-M   'P 1'
#
loop_
_entity.id
_entity.type
_entity.pdbx_description
1 polymer ?
#
loop_
_entity_poly.entity_id
_entity_poly.type
_entity_poly.pdbx_seq_one_letter_code
_entity_poly.pdbx_strand_id
1 'polypeptide(L)'
;MLDGGQFVEALGRLGYPGASSLKASEFDWLFDCAPENLHFLRFVCRSLNRSNVLSMEEVRAFQELRKSGEPLLDEAALAEVLKSGGNIHGPSSSSSSSVFEAEGDIAIEDLEAELQALRKEKELKQQRYNRLQVFATSRADVDMRLTAELESAVSKLKEASASIGAENADTNTLLQNLTDGVQNLSSFSKSSDALLSQLSLGPYLHQEELNTKTLTAFTRKQFFQGISDIVDTSRSERFQSKSKNREDCLVAHRRTEMARVQWAHIVAQHQLMQAKAEEKSVNAGLHWLSKMVHTKVKQANYFIFGLVETVISFLLLPVALRESARLLNVPVVRGDLALQLVRQEYYTSRQDQVRDYLLRQKASFDLVHLAQEMELRRWKTCRKQLEEVNSRLVKEGEAVTLRMESLAHPDLAINPRINPIINCKDVAFSRLLQILEHVSEQGWSEPFRTYKALDQAACSLAGDFQRTKDALVSASREQHYTAARLNGDCEVLHRAMYTELQQLVLGPQELTSKLVEAESQLQGLQHIMQEIMGEVKAKRSQLERSALLRRERELYIYFHLDPRLLQKVVEELEAKMAVKSGQH
;
A
#
# COMPACT_ATOMS: atom_id res chain seq x y z
N MET A 1 -8.44 53.57 -45.78
CA MET A 1 -7.19 52.99 -46.30
C MET A 1 -6.81 53.76 -47.55
N LEU A 2 -5.50 53.91 -47.84
CA LEU A 2 -5.05 54.47 -49.12
C LEU A 2 -5.04 53.33 -50.13
N ASP A 3 -5.53 53.60 -51.34
CA ASP A 3 -5.64 52.65 -52.44
C ASP A 3 -5.04 53.24 -53.72
N GLY A 4 -4.90 52.41 -54.76
CA GLY A 4 -4.42 52.81 -56.08
C GLY A 4 -5.30 53.88 -56.72
N GLY A 5 -6.59 53.95 -56.35
CA GLY A 5 -7.51 55.00 -56.76
C GLY A 5 -7.10 56.39 -56.28
N GLN A 6 -6.83 56.54 -54.98
CA GLN A 6 -6.34 57.81 -54.39
C GLN A 6 -4.98 58.23 -54.95
N PHE A 7 -4.14 57.27 -55.35
CA PHE A 7 -2.85 57.55 -56.00
C PHE A 7 -3.00 58.12 -57.41
N VAL A 8 -3.85 57.51 -58.25
CA VAL A 8 -4.12 58.01 -59.62
C VAL A 8 -4.81 59.38 -59.56
N GLU A 9 -5.70 59.59 -58.59
CA GLU A 9 -6.33 60.89 -58.36
C GLU A 9 -5.29 61.96 -57.97
N ALA A 10 -4.35 61.63 -57.07
CA ALA A 10 -3.26 62.53 -56.69
C ALA A 10 -2.35 62.86 -57.89
N LEU A 11 -2.03 61.89 -58.76
CA LEU A 11 -1.27 62.13 -60.00
C LEU A 11 -2.01 63.05 -60.98
N GLY A 12 -3.34 62.89 -61.09
CA GLY A 12 -4.19 63.79 -61.87
C GLY A 12 -4.21 65.22 -61.27
N ARG A 13 -4.29 65.33 -59.94
CA ARG A 13 -4.19 66.61 -59.24
C ARG A 13 -2.85 67.30 -59.54
N LEU A 14 -1.75 66.55 -59.56
CA LEU A 14 -0.40 67.05 -59.85
C LEU A 14 -0.16 67.40 -61.34
N GLY A 15 -1.09 67.09 -62.24
CA GLY A 15 -1.00 67.49 -63.65
C GLY A 15 -0.20 66.54 -64.54
N TYR A 16 -0.07 65.27 -64.15
CA TYR A 16 0.61 64.26 -64.97
C TYR A 16 -0.14 64.03 -66.31
N PRO A 17 0.52 64.16 -67.48
CA PRO A 17 -0.17 64.19 -68.77
C PRO A 17 -0.87 62.88 -69.17
N GLY A 18 -0.46 61.75 -68.57
CA GLY A 18 -1.08 60.43 -68.79
C GLY A 18 -2.05 59.99 -67.69
N ALA A 19 -2.44 60.86 -66.74
CA ALA A 19 -3.19 60.44 -65.56
C ALA A 19 -4.57 59.84 -65.88
N SER A 20 -5.23 60.32 -66.95
CA SER A 20 -6.55 59.85 -67.37
C SER A 20 -6.54 58.50 -68.10
N SER A 21 -5.37 58.00 -68.52
CA SER A 21 -5.23 56.68 -69.14
C SER A 21 -4.83 55.57 -68.18
N LEU A 22 -4.53 55.91 -66.91
CA LEU A 22 -4.10 54.96 -65.88
C LEU A 22 -5.29 54.35 -65.16
N LYS A 23 -5.26 53.03 -64.95
CA LYS A 23 -6.31 52.32 -64.18
C LYS A 23 -5.92 52.23 -62.72
N ALA A 24 -6.82 52.63 -61.82
CA ALA A 24 -6.63 52.57 -60.37
C ALA A 24 -6.21 51.17 -59.86
N SER A 25 -6.79 50.11 -60.43
CA SER A 25 -6.54 48.71 -60.03
C SER A 25 -5.12 48.22 -60.32
N GLU A 26 -4.38 48.88 -61.23
CA GLU A 26 -3.00 48.51 -61.55
C GLU A 26 -1.99 49.04 -60.52
N PHE A 27 -2.43 49.87 -59.57
CA PHE A 27 -1.58 50.50 -58.56
C PHE A 27 -1.91 50.05 -57.13
N ASP A 28 -2.91 49.20 -56.91
CA ASP A 28 -3.27 48.70 -55.58
C ASP A 28 -2.12 47.89 -54.94
N TRP A 29 -1.36 47.13 -55.75
CA TRP A 29 -0.20 46.37 -55.28
C TRP A 29 0.88 47.22 -54.60
N LEU A 30 0.96 48.52 -54.95
CA LEU A 30 1.94 49.45 -54.38
C LEU A 30 1.70 49.68 -52.88
N PHE A 31 0.46 49.53 -52.43
CA PHE A 31 0.04 49.68 -51.03
C PHE A 31 0.08 48.36 -50.25
N ASP A 32 0.10 47.22 -50.95
CA ASP A 32 0.11 45.89 -50.34
C ASP A 32 1.52 45.31 -50.14
N CYS A 33 2.48 45.65 -51.02
CA CYS A 33 3.77 44.94 -51.05
C CYS A 33 4.89 45.52 -50.14
N ALA A 34 4.76 46.71 -49.55
CA ALA A 34 5.82 47.28 -48.70
C ALA A 34 5.30 48.31 -47.66
N PRO A 35 5.24 47.98 -46.35
CA PRO A 35 4.74 48.90 -45.32
C PRO A 35 5.64 50.12 -45.09
N GLU A 36 6.94 50.01 -45.41
CA GLU A 36 7.92 51.10 -45.24
C GLU A 36 7.63 52.29 -46.18
N ASN A 37 7.07 52.02 -47.36
CA ASN A 37 6.76 53.04 -48.36
C ASN A 37 5.38 53.69 -48.16
N LEU A 38 4.56 53.17 -47.25
CA LEU A 38 3.21 53.69 -47.00
C LEU A 38 3.24 55.14 -46.47
N HIS A 39 4.25 55.51 -45.68
CA HIS A 39 4.41 56.88 -45.21
C HIS A 39 4.72 57.85 -46.36
N PHE A 40 5.60 57.44 -47.27
CA PHE A 40 5.93 58.21 -48.47
C PHE A 40 4.72 58.34 -49.41
N LEU A 41 4.02 57.25 -49.69
CA LEU A 41 2.84 57.26 -50.55
C LEU A 41 1.69 58.07 -49.94
N ARG A 42 1.52 58.02 -48.61
CA ARG A 42 0.56 58.86 -47.89
C ARG A 42 0.91 60.34 -48.00
N PHE A 43 2.19 60.69 -47.94
CA PHE A 43 2.65 62.06 -48.14
C PHE A 43 2.35 62.54 -49.57
N VAL A 44 2.68 61.73 -50.58
CA VAL A 44 2.40 62.03 -52.00
C VAL A 44 0.90 62.23 -52.24
N CYS A 45 0.05 61.33 -51.76
CA CYS A 45 -1.39 61.40 -52.03
C CYS A 45 -2.13 62.50 -51.27
N ARG A 46 -1.59 62.99 -50.13
CA ARG A 46 -2.29 63.97 -49.28
C ARG A 46 -1.67 65.37 -49.24
N SER A 47 -0.36 65.48 -49.45
CA SER A 47 0.40 66.70 -49.16
C SER A 47 0.90 67.40 -50.43
N LEU A 48 0.99 66.69 -51.56
CA LEU A 48 1.43 67.26 -52.82
C LEU A 48 0.24 67.82 -53.63
N ASN A 49 0.33 69.10 -54.00
CA ASN A 49 -0.64 69.81 -54.82
C ASN A 49 0.03 70.44 -56.06
N ARG A 50 -0.73 71.02 -56.98
CA ARG A 50 -0.20 71.68 -58.20
C ARG A 50 0.85 72.75 -57.92
N SER A 51 0.79 73.40 -56.76
CA SER A 51 1.79 74.38 -56.30
C SER A 51 3.18 73.81 -56.07
N ASN A 52 3.30 72.49 -55.92
CA ASN A 52 4.55 71.80 -55.60
C ASN A 52 5.21 71.21 -56.86
N VAL A 53 4.59 71.39 -58.03
CA VAL A 53 5.09 70.92 -59.32
C VAL A 53 5.57 72.13 -60.10
N LEU A 54 6.87 72.17 -60.39
CA LEU A 54 7.47 73.25 -61.16
C LEU A 54 6.84 73.32 -62.55
N SER A 55 6.30 74.48 -62.90
CA SER A 55 5.75 74.71 -64.23
C SER A 55 6.84 74.75 -65.29
N MET A 56 6.50 74.45 -66.56
CA MET A 56 7.45 74.50 -67.68
C MET A 56 8.06 75.90 -67.91
N GLU A 57 7.43 76.95 -67.37
CA GLU A 57 7.92 78.32 -67.41
C GLU A 57 8.91 78.58 -66.28
N GLU A 58 8.61 78.12 -65.05
CA GLU A 58 9.54 78.19 -63.91
C GLU A 58 10.80 77.34 -64.13
N VAL A 59 10.68 76.18 -64.78
CA VAL A 59 11.84 75.37 -65.15
C VAL A 59 12.70 76.07 -66.19
N ARG A 60 12.09 76.77 -67.16
CA ARG A 60 12.83 77.60 -68.13
C ARG A 60 13.50 78.81 -67.46
N ALA A 61 12.78 79.51 -66.58
CA ALA A 61 13.31 80.61 -65.79
C ALA A 61 14.47 80.14 -64.88
N PHE A 62 14.35 78.98 -64.23
CA PHE A 62 15.41 78.39 -63.42
C PHE A 62 16.63 77.97 -64.26
N GLN A 63 16.41 77.44 -65.47
CA GLN A 63 17.50 77.12 -66.39
C GLN A 63 18.20 78.38 -66.93
N GLU A 64 17.47 79.47 -67.14
CA GLU A 64 18.02 80.78 -67.49
C GLU A 64 18.81 81.40 -66.32
N LEU A 65 18.31 81.26 -65.10
CA LEU A 65 18.97 81.71 -63.86
C LEU A 65 20.23 80.88 -63.53
N ARG A 66 20.23 79.58 -63.87
CA ARG A 66 21.46 78.77 -63.85
C ARG A 66 22.48 79.19 -64.91
N LYS A 67 22.02 79.64 -66.08
CA LYS A 67 22.89 80.14 -67.16
C LYS A 67 23.42 81.54 -66.88
N SER A 68 22.73 82.35 -66.06
CA SER A 68 23.17 83.69 -65.65
C SER A 68 24.25 83.69 -64.56
N GLY A 69 24.49 82.56 -63.88
CA GLY A 69 25.61 82.39 -62.95
C GLY A 69 25.44 83.09 -61.60
N GLU A 70 24.24 83.56 -61.26
CA GLU A 70 23.95 84.13 -59.94
C GLU A 70 23.87 83.03 -58.85
N PRO A 71 24.35 83.31 -57.62
CA PRO A 71 24.34 82.32 -56.55
C PRO A 71 22.90 82.05 -56.09
N LEU A 72 22.42 80.84 -56.38
CA LEU A 72 21.15 80.33 -55.86
C LEU A 72 21.26 80.17 -54.33
N LEU A 73 20.30 80.72 -53.58
CA LEU A 73 20.22 80.59 -52.13
C LEU A 73 20.12 79.11 -51.73
N ASP A 74 21.21 78.59 -51.16
CA ASP A 74 21.28 77.22 -50.66
C ASP A 74 20.69 77.12 -49.23
N GLU A 75 20.33 75.92 -48.79
CA GLU A 75 19.67 75.65 -47.50
C GLU A 75 20.44 76.23 -46.30
N ALA A 76 21.77 76.28 -46.41
CA ALA A 76 22.66 76.91 -45.42
C ALA A 76 22.53 78.45 -45.37
N ALA A 77 22.32 79.11 -46.52
CA ALA A 77 22.15 80.56 -46.59
C ALA A 77 20.76 81.00 -46.10
N LEU A 78 19.73 80.18 -46.32
CA LEU A 78 18.39 80.42 -45.77
C LEU A 78 18.34 80.21 -44.24
N ALA A 79 19.09 79.23 -43.73
CA ALA A 79 19.22 78.99 -42.29
C ALA A 79 19.95 80.14 -41.56
N GLU A 80 20.91 80.81 -42.20
CA GLU A 80 21.56 82.03 -41.69
C GLU A 80 20.56 83.20 -41.58
N VAL A 81 19.73 83.41 -42.61
CA VAL A 81 18.71 84.46 -42.61
C VAL A 81 17.64 84.21 -41.55
N LEU A 82 17.18 82.96 -41.37
CA LEU A 82 16.21 82.60 -40.33
C LEU A 82 16.78 82.66 -38.92
N LYS A 83 18.08 82.36 -38.73
CA LYS A 83 18.78 82.60 -37.45
C LYS A 83 18.87 84.09 -37.10
N SER A 84 18.93 84.98 -38.10
CA SER A 84 18.94 86.42 -37.85
C SER A 84 17.56 86.99 -37.41
N GLY A 85 16.46 86.28 -37.72
CA GLY A 85 15.10 86.72 -37.38
C GLY A 85 14.55 86.24 -36.03
N GLY A 86 15.27 85.36 -35.31
CA GLY A 86 14.74 84.64 -34.14
C GLY A 86 15.10 85.21 -32.76
N ASN A 87 15.80 86.34 -32.66
CA ASN A 87 16.33 86.83 -31.39
C ASN A 87 15.85 88.25 -31.04
N ILE A 88 14.56 88.36 -30.72
CA ILE A 88 13.98 89.56 -30.09
C ILE A 88 13.49 89.18 -28.69
N HIS A 89 14.37 89.36 -27.69
CA HIS A 89 14.11 89.60 -26.25
C HIS A 89 15.49 89.66 -25.53
N GLY A 90 16.26 90.76 -25.57
CA GLY A 90 16.22 91.97 -24.71
C GLY A 90 17.57 92.10 -23.94
N PRO A 91 18.00 93.28 -23.40
CA PRO A 91 17.32 94.56 -23.27
C PRO A 91 18.06 95.79 -23.89
N SER A 92 17.26 96.81 -24.21
CA SER A 92 17.59 98.24 -24.22
C SER A 92 18.84 98.73 -24.96
N SER A 93 18.64 99.25 -26.19
CA SER A 93 19.10 100.58 -26.61
C SER A 93 18.38 100.99 -27.90
N SER A 94 17.82 102.19 -27.84
CA SER A 94 16.93 102.84 -28.80
C SER A 94 17.50 102.93 -30.22
N SER A 95 16.67 102.65 -31.24
CA SER A 95 16.59 103.40 -32.51
C SER A 95 15.46 102.85 -33.41
N SER A 96 14.34 103.58 -33.39
CA SER A 96 13.37 103.83 -34.48
C SER A 96 13.30 102.89 -35.70
N SER A 97 12.13 102.25 -35.87
CA SER A 97 11.36 102.30 -37.14
C SER A 97 10.03 101.55 -36.96
N SER A 98 9.03 102.23 -36.41
CA SER A 98 7.64 101.79 -36.38
C SER A 98 6.94 102.16 -37.68
N VAL A 99 6.71 101.18 -38.56
CA VAL A 99 5.63 101.25 -39.55
C VAL A 99 4.41 100.60 -38.91
N PHE A 100 3.71 101.37 -38.09
CA PHE A 100 2.30 101.13 -37.73
C PHE A 100 1.68 102.49 -37.44
N GLU A 101 1.31 103.19 -38.51
CA GLU A 101 0.25 104.19 -38.45
C GLU A 101 -1.08 103.44 -38.40
N ALA A 102 -1.72 103.46 -37.23
CA ALA A 102 -3.15 103.72 -37.09
C ALA A 102 -3.46 103.92 -35.61
N GLU A 103 -3.70 105.18 -35.27
CA GLU A 103 -4.26 105.66 -34.01
C GLU A 103 -5.36 104.76 -33.42
N GLY A 104 -5.28 104.62 -32.11
CA GLY A 104 -6.39 104.40 -31.19
C GLY A 104 -5.83 104.46 -29.78
N ASP A 105 -5.98 105.59 -29.08
CA ASP A 105 -5.57 105.76 -27.69
C ASP A 105 -6.10 104.60 -26.82
N ILE A 106 -5.22 103.66 -26.47
CA ILE A 106 -5.52 102.65 -25.46
C ILE A 106 -5.25 103.34 -24.11
N ALA A 107 -6.32 103.64 -23.38
CA ALA A 107 -6.19 104.26 -22.07
C ALA A 107 -5.40 103.34 -21.13
N ILE A 108 -4.53 103.91 -20.28
CA ILE A 108 -3.73 103.14 -19.30
C ILE A 108 -4.64 102.26 -18.41
N GLU A 109 -5.88 102.70 -18.19
CA GLU A 109 -6.92 101.95 -17.48
C GLU A 109 -7.33 100.64 -18.19
N ASP A 110 -7.36 100.60 -19.53
CA ASP A 110 -7.68 99.40 -20.31
C ASP A 110 -6.56 98.35 -20.20
N LEU A 111 -5.30 98.78 -20.22
CA LEU A 111 -4.13 97.91 -20.00
C LEU A 111 -4.06 97.38 -18.56
N GLU A 112 -4.43 98.19 -17.56
CA GLU A 112 -4.54 97.72 -16.17
C GLU A 112 -5.69 96.72 -15.99
N ALA A 113 -6.83 96.94 -16.65
CA ALA A 113 -7.95 95.99 -16.67
C ALA A 113 -7.56 94.67 -17.35
N GLU A 114 -6.81 94.72 -18.45
CA GLU A 114 -6.31 93.54 -19.15
C GLU A 114 -5.27 92.76 -18.30
N LEU A 115 -4.36 93.46 -17.61
CA LEU A 115 -3.44 92.81 -16.66
C LEU A 115 -4.17 92.14 -15.49
N GLN A 116 -5.23 92.76 -14.97
CA GLN A 116 -6.06 92.13 -13.94
C GLN A 116 -6.84 90.92 -14.49
N ALA A 117 -7.32 90.97 -15.74
CA ALA A 117 -7.99 89.86 -16.40
C ALA A 117 -7.02 88.67 -16.61
N LEU A 118 -5.80 88.95 -17.09
CA LEU A 118 -4.75 87.93 -17.27
C LEU A 118 -4.29 87.32 -15.94
N ARG A 119 -4.22 88.11 -14.86
CA ARG A 119 -3.93 87.57 -13.51
C ARG A 119 -5.02 86.62 -13.02
N LYS A 120 -6.30 86.97 -13.22
CA LYS A 120 -7.43 86.08 -12.92
C LYS A 120 -7.40 84.82 -13.77
N GLU A 121 -7.06 84.93 -15.06
CA GLU A 121 -6.94 83.78 -15.95
C GLU A 121 -5.79 82.84 -15.53
N LYS A 122 -4.65 83.41 -15.11
CA LYS A 122 -3.51 82.65 -14.57
C LYS A 122 -3.91 81.88 -13.32
N GLU A 123 -4.62 82.51 -12.37
CA GLU A 123 -5.11 81.82 -11.17
C GLU A 123 -6.08 80.68 -11.52
N LEU A 124 -7.00 80.88 -12.46
CA LEU A 124 -7.92 79.84 -12.93
C LEU A 124 -7.17 78.67 -13.59
N LYS A 125 -6.17 78.96 -14.41
CA LYS A 125 -5.30 77.93 -15.02
C LYS A 125 -4.52 77.16 -13.97
N GLN A 126 -3.99 77.83 -12.95
CA GLN A 126 -3.30 77.18 -11.83
C GLN A 126 -4.25 76.29 -11.01
N GLN A 127 -5.47 76.74 -10.73
CA GLN A 127 -6.48 75.93 -10.04
C GLN A 127 -6.88 74.70 -10.85
N ARG A 128 -7.06 74.83 -12.17
CA ARG A 128 -7.33 73.71 -13.07
C ARG A 128 -6.17 72.72 -13.11
N TYR A 129 -4.94 73.22 -13.19
CA TYR A 129 -3.73 72.39 -13.14
C TYR A 129 -3.64 71.61 -11.83
N ASN A 130 -3.82 72.27 -10.68
CA ASN A 130 -3.80 71.61 -9.37
C ASN A 130 -4.90 70.54 -9.24
N ARG A 131 -6.12 70.80 -9.77
CA ARG A 131 -7.18 69.78 -9.84
C ARG A 131 -6.79 68.59 -10.71
N LEU A 132 -6.25 68.84 -11.91
CA LEU A 132 -5.78 67.78 -12.81
C LEU A 132 -4.65 66.96 -12.19
N GLN A 133 -3.75 67.60 -11.45
CA GLN A 133 -2.68 66.91 -10.72
C GLN A 133 -3.23 65.99 -9.64
N VAL A 134 -4.21 66.43 -8.83
CA VAL A 134 -4.87 65.58 -7.83
C VAL A 134 -5.61 64.40 -8.49
N PHE A 135 -6.27 64.63 -9.63
CA PHE A 135 -6.89 63.52 -10.39
C PHE A 135 -5.84 62.54 -10.92
N ALA A 136 -4.72 63.03 -11.46
CA ALA A 136 -3.63 62.19 -11.95
C ALA A 136 -3.01 61.34 -10.82
N THR A 137 -2.76 61.91 -9.64
CA THR A 137 -2.25 61.15 -8.49
C THR A 137 -3.27 60.14 -8.00
N SER A 138 -4.56 60.51 -7.91
CA SER A 138 -5.60 59.58 -7.48
C SER A 138 -5.76 58.39 -8.43
N ARG A 139 -5.59 58.61 -9.74
CA ARG A 139 -5.62 57.56 -10.75
C ARG A 139 -4.39 56.65 -10.64
N ALA A 140 -3.20 57.23 -10.47
CA ALA A 140 -1.98 56.46 -10.25
C ALA A 140 -2.06 55.57 -8.99
N ASP A 141 -2.66 56.07 -7.91
CA ASP A 141 -2.89 55.29 -6.68
C ASP A 141 -3.84 54.11 -6.91
N VAL A 142 -4.92 54.32 -7.68
CA VAL A 142 -5.87 53.24 -8.05
C VAL A 142 -5.19 52.21 -8.93
N ASP A 143 -4.41 52.64 -9.94
CA ASP A 143 -3.67 51.75 -10.82
C ASP A 143 -2.66 50.91 -10.01
N MET A 144 -1.92 51.52 -9.08
CA MET A 144 -1.01 50.81 -8.17
C MET A 144 -1.74 49.76 -7.31
N ARG A 145 -2.91 50.08 -6.75
CA ARG A 145 -3.71 49.13 -5.97
C ARG A 145 -4.21 47.97 -6.83
N LEU A 146 -4.70 48.25 -8.03
CA LEU A 146 -5.14 47.21 -8.96
C LEU A 146 -3.99 46.30 -9.39
N THR A 147 -2.79 46.84 -9.62
CA THR A 147 -1.61 46.02 -9.92
C THR A 147 -1.22 45.13 -8.73
N ALA A 148 -1.25 45.64 -7.50
CA ALA A 148 -0.96 44.85 -6.31
C ALA A 148 -2.01 43.74 -6.08
N GLU A 149 -3.29 44.01 -6.32
CA GLU A 149 -4.35 43.01 -6.26
C GLU A 149 -4.17 41.92 -7.34
N LEU A 150 -3.82 42.32 -8.57
CA LEU A 150 -3.53 41.40 -9.66
C LEU A 150 -2.32 40.50 -9.31
N GLU A 151 -1.23 41.06 -8.81
CA GLU A 151 -0.05 40.29 -8.40
C GLU A 151 -0.36 39.30 -7.27
N SER A 152 -1.15 39.72 -6.28
CA SER A 152 -1.64 38.85 -5.20
C SER A 152 -2.57 37.74 -5.73
N ALA A 153 -3.45 38.04 -6.69
CA ALA A 153 -4.30 37.03 -7.32
C ALA A 153 -3.46 36.02 -8.13
N VAL A 154 -2.45 36.51 -8.85
CA VAL A 154 -1.51 35.68 -9.61
C VAL A 154 -0.66 34.80 -8.70
N SER A 155 -0.19 35.30 -7.55
CA SER A 155 0.57 34.50 -6.59
C SER A 155 -0.30 33.37 -6.00
N LYS A 156 -1.54 33.68 -5.59
CA LYS A 156 -2.51 32.68 -5.10
C LYS A 156 -2.84 31.63 -6.17
N LEU A 157 -3.01 32.03 -7.43
CA LEU A 157 -3.24 31.11 -8.54
C LEU A 157 -2.03 30.17 -8.73
N LYS A 158 -0.81 30.70 -8.68
CA LYS A 158 0.42 29.91 -8.77
C LYS A 158 0.54 28.90 -7.63
N GLU A 159 0.28 29.32 -6.39
CA GLU A 159 0.28 28.44 -5.21
C GLU A 159 -0.76 27.32 -5.36
N ALA A 160 -2.00 27.66 -5.74
CA ALA A 160 -3.06 26.68 -5.98
C ALA A 160 -2.68 25.70 -7.10
N SER A 161 -2.09 26.19 -8.21
CA SER A 161 -1.63 25.34 -9.30
C SER A 161 -0.50 24.39 -8.88
N ALA A 162 0.42 24.85 -8.03
CA ALA A 162 1.50 24.04 -7.49
C ALA A 162 0.97 22.97 -6.53
N SER A 163 -0.02 23.32 -5.69
CA SER A 163 -0.71 22.38 -4.80
C SER A 163 -1.42 21.27 -5.58
N ILE A 164 -2.20 21.63 -6.61
CA ILE A 164 -2.89 20.66 -7.47
C ILE A 164 -1.87 19.80 -8.22
N GLY A 165 -0.76 20.39 -8.69
CA GLY A 165 0.33 19.66 -9.33
C GLY A 165 0.99 18.63 -8.41
N ALA A 166 1.22 18.99 -7.14
CA ALA A 166 1.76 18.09 -6.12
C ALA A 166 0.79 16.94 -5.81
N GLU A 167 -0.49 17.23 -5.55
CA GLU A 167 -1.51 16.21 -5.31
C GLU A 167 -1.66 15.25 -6.51
N ASN A 168 -1.58 15.78 -7.74
CA ASN A 168 -1.63 14.96 -8.95
C ASN A 168 -0.38 14.08 -9.11
N ALA A 169 0.79 14.58 -8.73
CA ALA A 169 2.00 13.75 -8.70
C ALA A 169 1.85 12.62 -7.67
N ASP A 170 1.38 12.94 -6.46
CA ASP A 170 1.15 11.96 -5.39
C ASP A 170 0.13 10.89 -5.80
N THR A 171 -1.02 11.28 -6.37
CA THR A 171 -2.02 10.30 -6.85
C THR A 171 -1.47 9.43 -7.98
N ASN A 172 -0.71 9.99 -8.92
CA ASN A 172 -0.05 9.20 -9.97
C ASN A 172 0.97 8.21 -9.40
N THR A 173 1.74 8.58 -8.37
CA THR A 173 2.64 7.62 -7.71
C THR A 173 1.88 6.49 -7.01
N LEU A 174 0.75 6.80 -6.35
CA LEU A 174 -0.10 5.79 -5.72
C LEU A 174 -0.73 4.84 -6.76
N LEU A 175 -1.18 5.37 -7.89
CA LEU A 175 -1.72 4.57 -9.00
C LEU A 175 -0.65 3.70 -9.65
N GLN A 176 0.58 4.20 -9.80
CA GLN A 176 1.70 3.41 -10.30
C GLN A 176 2.04 2.27 -9.33
N ASN A 177 2.14 2.56 -8.03
CA ASN A 177 2.38 1.55 -7.00
C ASN A 177 1.28 0.47 -6.99
N LEU A 178 0.01 0.87 -7.17
CA LEU A 178 -1.10 -0.06 -7.30
C LEU A 178 -0.97 -0.92 -8.57
N THR A 179 -0.62 -0.31 -9.70
CA THR A 179 -0.42 -0.99 -10.98
C THR A 179 0.71 -2.00 -10.88
N ASP A 180 1.84 -1.62 -10.29
CA ASP A 180 2.98 -2.50 -10.05
C ASP A 180 2.60 -3.66 -9.12
N GLY A 181 1.82 -3.39 -8.06
CA GLY A 181 1.26 -4.40 -7.17
C GLY A 181 0.35 -5.41 -7.90
N VAL A 182 -0.55 -4.92 -8.75
CA VAL A 182 -1.42 -5.76 -9.59
C VAL A 182 -0.61 -6.55 -10.61
N GLN A 183 0.42 -5.94 -11.21
CA GLN A 183 1.29 -6.60 -12.17
C GLN A 183 2.09 -7.74 -11.51
N ASN A 184 2.61 -7.51 -10.30
CA ASN A 184 3.23 -8.54 -9.48
C ASN A 184 2.24 -9.68 -9.20
N LEU A 185 1.01 -9.38 -8.73
CA LEU A 185 -0.04 -10.38 -8.53
C LEU A 185 -0.39 -11.16 -9.82
N SER A 186 -0.41 -10.48 -10.97
CA SER A 186 -0.68 -11.12 -12.25
C SER A 186 0.47 -12.04 -12.71
N SER A 187 1.72 -11.68 -12.39
CA SER A 187 2.90 -12.49 -12.70
C SER A 187 2.91 -13.79 -11.87
N PHE A 188 2.41 -13.70 -10.64
CA PHE A 188 2.15 -14.87 -9.81
C PHE A 188 1.05 -15.74 -10.43
N SER A 189 -0.08 -15.17 -10.87
CA SER A 189 -1.16 -15.95 -11.50
C SER A 189 -0.75 -16.71 -12.78
N LYS A 190 0.29 -16.28 -13.50
CA LYS A 190 0.73 -16.92 -14.75
C LYS A 190 1.74 -18.04 -14.57
N SER A 191 2.39 -18.14 -13.40
CA SER A 191 3.58 -18.98 -13.21
C SER A 191 3.34 -20.25 -12.38
N SER A 192 2.18 -20.45 -11.75
CA SER A 192 1.90 -21.73 -11.09
C SER A 192 0.44 -21.91 -10.68
N ASP A 193 -0.08 -23.12 -10.85
CA ASP A 193 -1.26 -23.65 -10.13
C ASP A 193 -1.05 -23.61 -8.59
N ALA A 194 0.19 -23.39 -8.12
CA ALA A 194 0.58 -23.38 -6.71
C ALA A 194 0.29 -22.08 -5.95
N LEU A 195 -0.08 -20.97 -6.62
CA LEU A 195 -0.06 -19.64 -5.98
C LEU A 195 -1.28 -19.27 -5.15
N LEU A 196 -2.25 -20.16 -5.03
CA LEU A 196 -3.42 -19.95 -4.16
C LEU A 196 -3.48 -20.90 -2.95
N SER A 197 -2.48 -21.74 -2.70
CA SER A 197 -2.36 -22.44 -1.42
C SER A 197 -0.96 -22.17 -0.88
N GLN A 198 -0.84 -21.54 0.29
CA GLN A 198 0.46 -21.25 0.88
C GLN A 198 1.20 -22.54 1.26
N LEU A 199 0.47 -23.65 1.37
CA LEU A 199 0.99 -24.96 1.70
C LEU A 199 0.64 -25.94 0.59
N SER A 200 1.66 -26.53 -0.05
CA SER A 200 1.43 -27.68 -0.90
C SER A 200 0.92 -28.84 -0.02
N LEU A 201 -0.32 -29.27 -0.27
CA LEU A 201 -0.96 -30.37 0.47
C LEU A 201 -0.45 -31.75 0.00
N GLY A 202 0.20 -31.80 -1.17
CA GLY A 202 0.71 -33.03 -1.79
C GLY A 202 1.64 -33.86 -0.89
N PRO A 203 2.67 -33.28 -0.24
CA PRO A 203 3.54 -33.99 0.68
C PRO A 203 2.80 -34.61 1.87
N TYR A 204 1.82 -33.91 2.43
CA TYR A 204 1.01 -34.41 3.56
C TYR A 204 0.13 -35.58 3.14
N LEU A 205 -0.55 -35.46 1.98
CA LEU A 205 -1.36 -36.55 1.44
C LEU A 205 -0.52 -37.78 1.09
N HIS A 206 0.67 -37.58 0.53
CA HIS A 206 1.60 -38.67 0.25
C HIS A 206 2.07 -39.37 1.53
N GLN A 207 2.39 -38.59 2.58
CA GLN A 207 2.73 -39.15 3.88
C GLN A 207 1.56 -39.94 4.48
N GLU A 208 0.32 -39.47 4.35
CA GLU A 208 -0.86 -40.21 4.83
C GLU A 208 -1.12 -41.48 4.03
N GLU A 209 -0.85 -41.48 2.73
CA GLU A 209 -0.91 -42.69 1.92
C GLU A 209 0.11 -43.75 2.39
N LEU A 210 1.33 -43.32 2.71
CA LEU A 210 2.37 -44.18 3.30
C LEU A 210 1.97 -44.69 4.69
N ASN A 211 1.42 -43.83 5.55
CA ASN A 211 0.89 -44.22 6.86
C ASN A 211 -0.20 -45.29 6.73
N THR A 212 -1.10 -45.13 5.75
CA THR A 212 -2.15 -46.11 5.46
C THR A 212 -1.57 -47.45 5.01
N LYS A 213 -0.59 -47.44 4.09
CA LYS A 213 0.10 -48.65 3.62
C LYS A 213 0.85 -49.37 4.74
N THR A 214 1.53 -48.62 5.61
CA THR A 214 2.26 -49.19 6.75
C THR A 214 1.31 -49.74 7.81
N LEU A 215 0.21 -49.05 8.12
CA LEU A 215 -0.81 -49.51 9.06
C LEU A 215 -1.53 -50.77 8.57
N THR A 216 -1.86 -50.83 7.28
CA THR A 216 -2.47 -52.04 6.67
C THR A 216 -1.50 -53.23 6.70
N ALA A 217 -0.22 -53.01 6.39
CA ALA A 217 0.81 -54.05 6.52
C ALA A 217 1.00 -54.52 7.96
N PHE A 218 1.05 -53.58 8.92
CA PHE A 218 1.15 -53.87 10.35
C PHE A 218 -0.05 -54.69 10.85
N THR A 219 -1.26 -54.25 10.51
CA THR A 219 -2.51 -54.95 10.86
C THR A 219 -2.51 -56.36 10.28
N ARG A 220 -2.08 -56.52 9.01
CA ARG A 220 -1.98 -57.85 8.40
C ARG A 220 -0.98 -58.76 9.11
N LYS A 221 0.18 -58.22 9.47
CA LYS A 221 1.21 -58.97 10.19
C LYS A 221 0.76 -59.41 11.58
N GLN A 222 0.10 -58.52 12.34
CA GLN A 222 -0.29 -58.82 13.73
C GLN A 222 -1.53 -59.72 13.82
N PHE A 223 -2.52 -59.54 12.94
CA PHE A 223 -3.81 -60.23 13.02
C PHE A 223 -4.02 -61.37 12.02
N PHE A 224 -3.20 -61.52 10.97
CA PHE A 224 -3.29 -62.68 10.07
C PHE A 224 -2.07 -63.59 10.18
N GLN A 225 -0.86 -63.02 10.17
CA GLN A 225 0.38 -63.82 10.25
C GLN A 225 0.70 -64.24 11.70
N GLY A 226 0.68 -63.28 12.64
CA GLY A 226 0.99 -63.53 14.05
C GLY A 226 0.01 -64.49 14.74
N ILE A 227 -1.23 -64.58 14.25
CA ILE A 227 -2.20 -65.57 14.71
C ILE A 227 -1.79 -66.97 14.29
N SER A 228 -1.26 -67.17 13.07
CA SER A 228 -0.74 -68.47 12.63
C SER A 228 0.42 -68.91 13.52
N ASP A 229 1.43 -68.07 13.73
CA ASP A 229 2.60 -68.44 14.54
C ASP A 229 2.26 -68.77 16.01
N ILE A 230 1.31 -68.04 16.62
CA ILE A 230 0.85 -68.30 17.99
C ILE A 230 -0.05 -69.55 18.07
N VAL A 231 -0.80 -69.85 17.03
CA VAL A 231 -1.65 -71.06 16.95
C VAL A 231 -0.79 -72.29 16.65
N ASP A 232 0.21 -72.18 15.77
CA ASP A 232 1.10 -73.24 15.32
C ASP A 232 2.07 -73.68 16.43
N THR A 233 2.52 -72.75 17.30
CA THR A 233 3.27 -73.08 18.53
C THR A 233 2.43 -73.85 19.57
N SER A 234 1.10 -73.90 19.44
CA SER A 234 0.19 -74.65 20.32
C SER A 234 -0.33 -76.00 19.77
N ARG A 235 0.31 -76.53 18.70
CA ARG A 235 0.16 -77.87 18.07
C ARG A 235 -0.80 -78.01 16.88
N SER A 236 -0.19 -78.53 15.80
CA SER A 236 -0.56 -79.73 15.02
C SER A 236 -1.79 -79.68 14.12
N GLU A 237 -1.56 -79.36 12.84
CA GLU A 237 -2.06 -79.98 11.57
C GLU A 237 -3.50 -80.53 11.41
N ARG A 238 -4.41 -80.43 12.39
CA ARG A 238 -5.74 -81.07 12.33
C ARG A 238 -6.93 -80.13 12.47
N PHE A 239 -6.72 -78.82 12.34
CA PHE A 239 -7.82 -77.83 12.38
C PHE A 239 -8.49 -77.54 11.03
N GLN A 240 -8.22 -78.34 9.99
CA GLN A 240 -9.05 -78.35 8.79
C GLN A 240 -10.20 -79.36 8.91
N SER A 241 -11.27 -79.00 9.61
CA SER A 241 -12.58 -79.56 9.32
C SER A 241 -13.72 -78.54 9.56
N LYS A 242 -14.68 -78.60 8.64
CA LYS A 242 -15.79 -77.66 8.48
C LYS A 242 -16.93 -77.93 9.49
N SER A 243 -17.70 -76.87 9.74
CA SER A 243 -19.13 -76.83 10.14
C SER A 243 -19.59 -77.30 11.54
N LYS A 244 -20.34 -76.40 12.19
CA LYS A 244 -21.44 -76.53 13.18
C LYS A 244 -21.30 -77.39 14.46
N ASN A 245 -20.37 -78.35 14.56
CA ASN A 245 -20.12 -79.13 15.79
C ASN A 245 -18.73 -78.84 16.40
N ARG A 246 -18.26 -77.59 16.33
CA ARG A 246 -16.90 -77.24 16.82
C ARG A 246 -16.80 -77.26 18.33
N GLU A 247 -17.82 -76.80 19.04
CA GLU A 247 -17.77 -76.63 20.49
C GLU A 247 -17.80 -77.98 21.21
N ASP A 248 -18.71 -78.87 20.82
CA ASP A 248 -18.77 -80.24 21.36
C ASP A 248 -17.50 -81.04 21.09
N CYS A 249 -16.93 -80.89 19.90
CA CYS A 249 -15.68 -81.56 19.51
C CYS A 249 -14.47 -81.04 20.31
N LEU A 250 -14.39 -79.72 20.55
CA LEU A 250 -13.34 -79.10 21.37
C LEU A 250 -13.46 -79.50 22.84
N VAL A 251 -14.69 -79.53 23.38
CA VAL A 251 -14.96 -79.98 24.75
C VAL A 251 -14.60 -81.45 24.91
N ALA A 252 -14.95 -82.30 23.94
CA ALA A 252 -14.56 -83.70 23.92
C ALA A 252 -13.03 -83.84 23.90
N HIS A 253 -12.34 -83.07 23.06
CA HIS A 253 -10.88 -83.12 22.99
C HIS A 253 -10.22 -82.67 24.31
N ARG A 254 -10.68 -81.58 24.92
CA ARG A 254 -10.21 -81.12 26.24
C ARG A 254 -10.42 -82.17 27.34
N ARG A 255 -11.56 -82.89 27.32
CA ARG A 255 -11.80 -84.01 28.25
C ARG A 255 -10.81 -85.15 28.04
N THR A 256 -10.50 -85.50 26.78
CA THR A 256 -9.53 -86.55 26.49
C THR A 256 -8.11 -86.18 26.92
N GLU A 257 -7.70 -84.91 26.71
CA GLU A 257 -6.39 -84.41 27.13
C GLU A 257 -6.30 -84.33 28.67
N MET A 258 -7.35 -83.89 29.36
CA MET A 258 -7.41 -83.90 30.82
C MET A 258 -7.29 -85.33 31.38
N ALA A 259 -7.99 -86.29 30.78
CA ALA A 259 -7.83 -87.70 31.14
C ALA A 259 -6.38 -88.17 30.91
N ARG A 260 -5.75 -87.80 29.78
CA ARG A 260 -4.35 -88.14 29.50
C ARG A 260 -3.39 -87.59 30.56
N VAL A 261 -3.59 -86.34 30.99
CA VAL A 261 -2.77 -85.72 32.03
C VAL A 261 -2.99 -86.37 33.39
N GLN A 262 -4.25 -86.70 33.75
CA GLN A 262 -4.55 -87.46 34.97
C GLN A 262 -3.88 -88.83 34.96
N TRP A 263 -3.94 -89.56 33.84
CA TRP A 263 -3.28 -90.86 33.69
C TRP A 263 -1.76 -90.74 33.82
N ALA A 264 -1.14 -89.75 33.16
CA ALA A 264 0.30 -89.50 33.28
C ALA A 264 0.70 -89.19 34.74
N HIS A 265 -0.11 -88.40 35.45
CA HIS A 265 0.11 -88.12 36.87
C HIS A 265 0.02 -89.38 37.73
N ILE A 266 -1.01 -90.22 37.54
CA ILE A 266 -1.17 -91.49 38.28
C ILE A 266 0.02 -92.41 38.02
N VAL A 267 0.45 -92.56 36.77
CA VAL A 267 1.59 -93.40 36.40
C VAL A 267 2.89 -92.87 37.00
N ALA A 268 3.14 -91.56 36.91
CA ALA A 268 4.34 -90.95 37.49
C ALA A 268 4.38 -91.06 39.02
N GLN A 269 3.25 -90.86 39.69
CA GLN A 269 3.16 -91.02 41.15
C GLN A 269 3.32 -92.48 41.56
N HIS A 270 2.75 -93.42 40.80
CA HIS A 270 2.93 -94.85 41.05
C HIS A 270 4.39 -95.27 40.91
N GLN A 271 5.06 -94.86 39.82
CA GLN A 271 6.49 -95.11 39.60
C GLN A 271 7.36 -94.48 40.69
N LEU A 272 7.04 -93.26 41.13
CA LEU A 272 7.74 -92.59 42.23
C LEU A 272 7.59 -93.36 43.55
N MET A 273 6.38 -93.87 43.84
CA MET A 273 6.14 -94.65 45.05
C MET A 273 6.81 -96.02 44.98
N GLN A 274 6.83 -96.67 43.82
CA GLN A 274 7.57 -97.91 43.61
C GLN A 274 9.07 -97.69 43.83
N ALA A 275 9.66 -96.66 43.23
CA ALA A 275 11.07 -96.32 43.41
C ALA A 275 11.39 -96.00 44.89
N LYS A 276 10.52 -95.28 45.59
CA LYS A 276 10.66 -95.02 47.04
C LYS A 276 10.53 -96.28 47.89
N ALA A 277 9.67 -97.22 47.49
CA ALA A 277 9.52 -98.49 48.21
C ALA A 277 10.74 -99.39 48.00
N GLU A 278 11.30 -99.43 46.79
CA GLU A 278 12.57 -100.10 46.46
C GLU A 278 13.74 -99.48 47.24
N GLU A 279 13.85 -98.15 47.27
CA GLU A 279 14.85 -97.44 48.07
C GLU A 279 14.73 -97.80 49.57
N LYS A 280 13.51 -97.76 50.12
CA LYS A 280 13.27 -98.11 51.52
C LYS A 280 13.53 -99.58 51.81
N SER A 281 13.22 -100.49 50.89
CA SER A 281 13.47 -101.93 51.07
C SER A 281 14.96 -102.25 51.03
N VAL A 282 15.72 -101.61 50.13
CA VAL A 282 17.19 -101.67 50.11
C VAL A 282 17.76 -101.10 51.41
N ASN A 283 17.30 -99.93 51.87
CA ASN A 283 17.73 -99.35 53.14
C ASN A 283 17.39 -100.25 54.35
N ALA A 284 16.20 -100.86 54.37
CA ALA A 284 15.82 -101.80 55.41
C ALA A 284 16.65 -103.09 55.36
N GLY A 285 16.98 -103.58 54.17
CA GLY A 285 17.88 -104.72 53.96
C GLY A 285 19.31 -104.44 54.43
N LEU A 286 19.84 -103.25 54.11
CA LEU A 286 21.13 -102.76 54.63
C LEU A 286 21.11 -102.66 56.16
N HIS A 287 20.03 -102.11 56.72
CA HIS A 287 19.85 -102.00 58.16
C HIS A 287 19.72 -103.38 58.84
N TRP A 288 19.02 -104.33 58.22
CA TRP A 288 18.93 -105.71 58.69
C TRP A 288 20.28 -106.42 58.65
N LEU A 289 21.03 -106.34 57.55
CA LEU A 289 22.39 -106.89 57.44
C LEU A 289 23.32 -106.28 58.50
N SER A 290 23.25 -104.96 58.70
CA SER A 290 23.98 -104.26 59.76
C SER A 290 23.65 -104.81 61.16
N LYS A 291 22.36 -105.04 61.45
CA LYS A 291 21.90 -105.60 62.73
C LYS A 291 22.22 -107.10 62.91
N MET A 292 22.23 -107.87 61.83
CA MET A 292 22.50 -109.31 61.81
C MET A 292 23.98 -109.63 62.08
N VAL A 293 24.90 -108.75 61.64
CA VAL A 293 26.34 -108.82 62.00
C VAL A 293 26.54 -108.73 63.53
N HIS A 294 25.56 -108.23 64.29
CA HIS A 294 25.69 -107.96 65.72
C HIS A 294 24.90 -108.90 66.65
N THR A 295 24.02 -109.82 66.18
CA THR A 295 23.24 -110.70 67.09
C THR A 295 22.77 -112.05 66.49
N LYS A 296 22.83 -113.14 67.27
CA LYS A 296 22.26 -114.47 66.93
C LYS A 296 20.73 -114.51 67.10
N VAL A 297 20.07 -115.12 66.11
CA VAL A 297 18.64 -115.18 65.79
C VAL A 297 17.70 -115.64 66.91
N LYS A 298 16.70 -114.79 67.25
CA LYS A 298 15.31 -115.18 67.63
C LYS A 298 14.36 -113.99 67.43
N GLN A 299 13.58 -113.96 66.34
CA GLN A 299 12.23 -113.36 66.24
C GLN A 299 11.75 -113.30 64.78
N ALA A 300 10.99 -114.31 64.35
CA ALA A 300 10.34 -114.35 63.04
C ALA A 300 8.87 -113.85 63.06
N ASN A 301 8.32 -113.49 64.22
CA ASN A 301 6.89 -113.18 64.36
C ASN A 301 6.51 -111.70 64.18
N TYR A 302 7.46 -110.76 64.11
CA TYR A 302 7.15 -109.35 63.81
C TYR A 302 6.99 -109.05 62.31
N PHE A 303 7.29 -110.02 61.44
CA PHE A 303 7.27 -109.84 59.99
C PHE A 303 5.84 -109.92 59.40
N ILE A 304 4.97 -110.73 60.01
CA ILE A 304 3.62 -110.99 59.49
C ILE A 304 2.70 -109.77 59.69
N PHE A 305 2.84 -109.05 60.81
CA PHE A 305 2.04 -107.85 61.08
C PHE A 305 2.41 -106.68 60.15
N GLY A 306 3.71 -106.51 59.84
CA GLY A 306 4.15 -105.52 58.84
C GLY A 306 3.69 -105.86 57.43
N LEU A 307 3.62 -107.14 57.07
CA LEU A 307 3.11 -107.59 55.76
C LEU A 307 1.62 -107.25 55.57
N VAL A 308 0.79 -107.46 56.59
CA VAL A 308 -0.65 -107.15 56.52
C VAL A 308 -0.88 -105.63 56.37
N GLU A 309 -0.11 -104.80 57.08
CA GLU A 309 -0.17 -103.34 56.97
C GLU A 309 0.30 -102.82 55.61
N THR A 310 1.31 -103.47 55.01
CA THR A 310 1.76 -103.16 53.64
C THR A 310 0.77 -103.59 52.56
N VAL A 311 0.04 -104.69 52.75
CA VAL A 311 -0.98 -105.18 51.80
C VAL A 311 -2.23 -104.29 51.81
N ILE A 312 -2.66 -103.83 52.99
CA ILE A 312 -3.79 -102.87 53.11
C ILE A 312 -3.41 -101.52 52.49
N SER A 313 -2.15 -101.08 52.65
CA SER A 313 -1.62 -99.89 51.98
C SER A 313 -1.61 -100.02 50.45
N PHE A 314 -1.39 -101.23 49.92
CA PHE A 314 -1.39 -101.52 48.48
C PHE A 314 -2.80 -101.50 47.86
N LEU A 315 -3.82 -101.89 48.63
CA LEU A 315 -5.23 -101.91 48.19
C LEU A 315 -5.88 -100.51 48.17
N LEU A 316 -5.48 -99.60 49.06
CA LEU A 316 -5.99 -98.22 49.13
C LEU A 316 -5.25 -97.25 48.18
N LEU A 317 -4.04 -97.62 47.72
CA LEU A 317 -3.18 -96.82 46.85
C LEU A 317 -3.84 -96.37 45.54
N PRO A 318 -4.60 -97.22 44.80
CA PRO A 318 -5.20 -96.82 43.53
C PRO A 318 -6.33 -95.79 43.70
N VAL A 319 -7.03 -95.79 44.84
CA VAL A 319 -8.12 -94.84 45.13
C VAL A 319 -7.54 -93.48 45.49
N ALA A 320 -6.55 -93.44 46.38
CA ALA A 320 -5.86 -92.21 46.77
C ALA A 320 -5.16 -91.52 45.58
N LEU A 321 -4.55 -92.29 44.67
CA LEU A 321 -3.95 -91.76 43.43
C LEU A 321 -4.99 -91.20 42.46
N ARG A 322 -6.20 -91.78 42.39
CA ARG A 322 -7.28 -91.22 41.56
C ARG A 322 -7.80 -89.90 42.15
N GLU A 323 -7.87 -89.79 43.47
CA GLU A 323 -8.25 -88.54 44.13
C GLU A 323 -7.18 -87.46 43.96
N SER A 324 -5.89 -87.79 44.08
CA SER A 324 -4.80 -86.85 43.81
C SER A 324 -4.80 -86.37 42.36
N ALA A 325 -5.10 -87.25 41.40
CA ALA A 325 -5.25 -86.88 40.00
C ALA A 325 -6.46 -85.96 39.75
N ARG A 326 -7.57 -86.10 40.50
CA ARG A 326 -8.72 -85.19 40.41
C ARG A 326 -8.38 -83.79 40.92
N LEU A 327 -7.53 -83.67 41.94
CA LEU A 327 -7.07 -82.37 42.47
C LEU A 327 -6.25 -81.59 41.43
N LEU A 328 -5.63 -82.28 40.46
CA LEU A 328 -4.86 -81.67 39.38
C LEU A 328 -5.74 -80.91 38.35
N ASN A 329 -7.05 -81.15 38.34
CA ASN A 329 -7.97 -80.48 37.40
C ASN A 329 -8.00 -78.96 37.60
N VAL A 330 -8.02 -78.49 38.84
CA VAL A 330 -8.15 -77.05 39.15
C VAL A 330 -6.90 -76.27 38.70
N PRO A 331 -5.66 -76.68 39.01
CA PRO A 331 -4.46 -76.02 38.50
C PRO A 331 -4.35 -76.04 36.97
N VAL A 332 -4.70 -77.16 36.33
CA VAL A 332 -4.62 -77.28 34.86
C VAL A 332 -5.62 -76.35 34.17
N VAL A 333 -6.88 -76.33 34.63
CA VAL A 333 -7.90 -75.42 34.09
C VAL A 333 -7.54 -73.97 34.38
N ARG A 334 -7.03 -73.65 35.58
CA ARG A 334 -6.55 -72.30 35.92
C ARG A 334 -5.40 -71.86 35.01
N GLY A 335 -4.48 -72.75 34.68
CA GLY A 335 -3.39 -72.49 33.73
C GLY A 335 -3.89 -72.21 32.31
N ASP A 336 -4.83 -73.00 31.80
CA ASP A 336 -5.44 -72.78 30.47
C ASP A 336 -6.22 -71.46 30.42
N LEU A 337 -7.00 -71.14 31.46
CA LEU A 337 -7.70 -69.85 31.57
C LEU A 337 -6.72 -68.67 31.64
N ALA A 338 -5.63 -68.79 32.42
CA ALA A 338 -4.60 -67.76 32.47
C ALA A 338 -3.94 -67.54 31.11
N LEU A 339 -3.65 -68.62 30.36
CA LEU A 339 -3.12 -68.53 29.00
C LEU A 339 -4.10 -67.86 28.04
N GLN A 340 -5.40 -68.16 28.16
CA GLN A 340 -6.45 -67.51 27.38
C GLN A 340 -6.57 -66.02 27.70
N LEU A 341 -6.48 -65.64 28.97
CA LEU A 341 -6.47 -64.23 29.39
C LEU A 341 -5.28 -63.47 28.81
N VAL A 342 -4.06 -64.01 28.94
CA VAL A 342 -2.84 -63.37 28.36
C VAL A 342 -2.96 -63.21 26.85
N ARG A 343 -3.55 -64.19 26.15
CA ARG A 343 -3.82 -64.08 24.71
C ARG A 343 -4.80 -62.95 24.40
N GLN A 344 -5.88 -62.82 25.18
CA GLN A 344 -6.85 -61.75 25.01
C GLN A 344 -6.27 -60.37 25.34
N GLU A 345 -5.48 -60.25 26.41
CA GLU A 345 -4.75 -59.03 26.77
C GLU A 345 -3.79 -58.60 25.66
N TYR A 346 -3.12 -59.55 25.01
CA TYR A 346 -2.30 -59.27 23.84
C TYR A 346 -3.13 -58.69 22.68
N TYR A 347 -4.26 -59.31 22.33
CA TYR A 347 -5.11 -58.82 21.24
C TYR A 347 -5.71 -57.45 21.52
N THR A 348 -6.22 -57.24 22.74
CA THR A 348 -6.76 -55.94 23.16
C THR A 348 -5.69 -54.87 23.10
N SER A 349 -4.48 -55.13 23.60
CA SER A 349 -3.34 -54.21 23.48
C SER A 349 -2.98 -53.87 22.03
N ARG A 350 -3.00 -54.86 21.12
CA ARG A 350 -2.75 -54.62 19.68
C ARG A 350 -3.88 -53.85 19.01
N GLN A 351 -5.13 -54.11 19.39
CA GLN A 351 -6.30 -53.36 18.90
C GLN A 351 -6.24 -51.90 19.36
N ASP A 352 -5.86 -51.65 20.62
CA ASP A 352 -5.66 -50.31 21.15
C ASP A 352 -4.58 -49.55 20.37
N GLN A 353 -3.46 -50.20 20.04
CA GLN A 353 -2.42 -49.60 19.21
C GLN A 353 -2.94 -49.22 17.81
N VAL A 354 -3.69 -50.09 17.15
CA VAL A 354 -4.29 -49.79 15.84
C VAL A 354 -5.31 -48.66 15.94
N ARG A 355 -6.16 -48.66 16.97
CA ARG A 355 -7.09 -47.56 17.25
C ARG A 355 -6.34 -46.24 17.38
N ASP A 356 -5.27 -46.20 18.17
CA ASP A 356 -4.50 -44.98 18.40
C ASP A 356 -3.84 -44.47 17.11
N TYR A 357 -3.32 -45.35 16.25
CA TYR A 357 -2.84 -44.97 14.93
C TYR A 357 -3.95 -44.42 14.03
N LEU A 358 -5.13 -45.05 14.01
CA LEU A 358 -6.28 -44.56 13.25
C LEU A 358 -6.79 -43.21 13.75
N LEU A 359 -6.81 -42.99 15.06
CA LEU A 359 -7.18 -41.71 15.66
C LEU A 359 -6.20 -40.60 15.28
N ARG A 360 -4.89 -40.88 15.31
CA ARG A 360 -3.85 -39.94 14.85
C ARG A 360 -4.00 -39.61 13.37
N GLN A 361 -4.25 -40.62 12.54
CA GLN A 361 -4.49 -40.44 11.11
C GLN A 361 -5.77 -39.63 10.84
N LYS A 362 -6.84 -39.86 11.61
CA LYS A 362 -8.04 -39.03 11.50
C LYS A 362 -7.76 -37.57 11.86
N ALA A 363 -7.05 -37.36 12.97
CA ALA A 363 -6.70 -36.01 13.41
C ALA A 363 -5.81 -35.28 12.39
N SER A 364 -4.88 -35.96 11.73
CA SER A 364 -4.07 -35.36 10.68
C SER A 364 -4.91 -34.98 9.46
N PHE A 365 -5.83 -35.84 9.00
CA PHE A 365 -6.78 -35.48 7.94
C PHE A 365 -7.67 -34.30 8.30
N ASP A 366 -8.21 -34.27 9.53
CA ASP A 366 -9.06 -33.18 10.00
C ASP A 366 -8.30 -31.84 10.02
N LEU A 367 -7.01 -31.86 10.41
CA LEU A 367 -6.13 -30.67 10.37
C LEU A 367 -5.86 -30.19 8.95
N VAL A 368 -5.56 -31.11 8.03
CA VAL A 368 -5.33 -30.82 6.61
C VAL A 368 -6.60 -30.22 5.97
N HIS A 369 -7.76 -30.80 6.28
CA HIS A 369 -9.05 -30.29 5.82
C HIS A 369 -9.35 -28.90 6.37
N LEU A 370 -9.12 -28.68 7.68
CA LEU A 370 -9.30 -27.37 8.29
C LEU A 370 -8.38 -26.31 7.67
N ALA A 371 -7.12 -26.64 7.40
CA ALA A 371 -6.19 -25.75 6.72
C ALA A 371 -6.72 -25.34 5.33
N GLN A 372 -7.21 -26.31 4.55
CA GLN A 372 -7.83 -26.05 3.25
C GLN A 372 -9.06 -25.15 3.35
N GLU A 373 -9.95 -25.39 4.32
CA GLU A 373 -11.12 -24.53 4.54
C GLU A 373 -10.73 -23.09 4.90
N MET A 374 -9.72 -22.93 5.76
CA MET A 374 -9.23 -21.63 6.20
C MET A 374 -8.61 -20.85 5.03
N GLU A 375 -7.82 -21.50 4.19
CA GLU A 375 -7.32 -20.91 2.95
C GLU A 375 -8.47 -20.49 2.04
N LEU A 376 -9.44 -21.37 1.80
CA LEU A 376 -10.60 -21.05 0.96
C LEU A 376 -11.39 -19.84 1.48
N ARG A 377 -11.56 -19.73 2.80
CA ARG A 377 -12.23 -18.56 3.42
C ARG A 377 -11.43 -17.28 3.19
N ARG A 378 -10.10 -17.32 3.38
CA ARG A 378 -9.21 -16.18 3.11
C ARG A 378 -9.32 -15.73 1.66
N TRP A 379 -9.26 -16.65 0.70
CA TRP A 379 -9.37 -16.32 -0.72
C TRP A 379 -10.73 -15.76 -1.12
N LYS A 380 -11.81 -16.28 -0.52
CA LYS A 380 -13.15 -15.70 -0.70
C LYS A 380 -13.18 -14.25 -0.23
N THR A 381 -12.54 -13.93 0.89
CA THR A 381 -12.44 -12.55 1.39
C THR A 381 -11.58 -11.68 0.47
N CYS A 382 -10.39 -12.14 0.07
CA CYS A 382 -9.52 -11.42 -0.86
C CYS A 382 -10.21 -11.12 -2.19
N ARG A 383 -10.93 -12.11 -2.76
CA ARG A 383 -11.71 -11.93 -3.99
C ARG A 383 -12.78 -10.84 -3.82
N LYS A 384 -13.53 -10.86 -2.72
CA LYS A 384 -14.56 -9.83 -2.43
C LYS A 384 -13.94 -8.44 -2.34
N GLN A 385 -12.81 -8.30 -1.65
CA GLN A 385 -12.11 -7.01 -1.53
C GLN A 385 -11.57 -6.52 -2.88
N LEU A 386 -11.00 -7.42 -3.70
CA LEU A 386 -10.56 -7.10 -5.05
C LEU A 386 -11.72 -6.69 -5.96
N GLU A 387 -12.86 -7.37 -5.87
CA GLU A 387 -14.09 -7.00 -6.59
C GLU A 387 -14.60 -5.61 -6.18
N GLU A 388 -14.56 -5.30 -4.88
CA GLU A 388 -14.93 -3.98 -4.36
C GLU A 388 -14.00 -2.88 -4.90
N VAL A 389 -12.67 -3.07 -4.80
CA VAL A 389 -11.69 -2.13 -5.34
C VAL A 389 -11.86 -1.95 -6.84
N ASN A 390 -12.03 -3.04 -7.60
CA ASN A 390 -12.29 -2.97 -9.04
C ASN A 390 -13.55 -2.16 -9.34
N SER A 391 -14.64 -2.38 -8.60
CA SER A 391 -15.87 -1.62 -8.79
C SER A 391 -15.72 -0.12 -8.49
N ARG A 392 -14.89 0.24 -7.49
CA ARG A 392 -14.58 1.64 -7.18
C ARG A 392 -13.73 2.28 -8.28
N LEU A 393 -12.69 1.59 -8.74
CA LEU A 393 -11.83 2.07 -9.82
C LEU A 393 -12.59 2.29 -11.13
N VAL A 394 -13.51 1.39 -11.47
CA VAL A 394 -14.37 1.54 -12.66
C VAL A 394 -15.23 2.80 -12.54
N LYS A 395 -15.90 3.00 -11.38
CA LYS A 395 -16.72 4.19 -11.14
C LYS A 395 -15.92 5.50 -11.16
N GLU A 396 -14.75 5.52 -10.53
CA GLU A 396 -13.87 6.69 -10.56
C GLU A 396 -13.34 6.94 -11.97
N GLY A 397 -13.03 5.88 -12.73
CA GLY A 397 -12.66 5.97 -14.14
C GLY A 397 -13.75 6.63 -14.98
N GLU A 398 -15.01 6.17 -14.86
CA GLU A 398 -16.17 6.77 -15.51
C GLU A 398 -16.36 8.25 -15.10
N ALA A 399 -16.19 8.58 -13.83
CA ALA A 399 -16.27 9.96 -13.35
C ALA A 399 -15.16 10.85 -13.91
N VAL A 400 -13.94 10.32 -14.01
CA VAL A 400 -12.81 11.03 -14.63
C VAL A 400 -13.03 11.23 -16.12
N THR A 401 -13.54 10.24 -16.85
CA THR A 401 -13.88 10.41 -18.28
C THR A 401 -14.94 11.47 -18.49
N LEU A 402 -15.99 11.49 -17.67
CA LEU A 402 -17.03 12.53 -17.73
C LEU A 402 -16.46 13.93 -17.43
N ARG A 403 -15.58 14.05 -16.42
CA ARG A 403 -14.89 15.32 -16.13
C ARG A 403 -14.01 15.75 -17.30
N MET A 404 -13.23 14.83 -17.89
CA MET A 404 -12.39 15.12 -19.05
C MET A 404 -13.23 15.59 -20.25
N GLU A 405 -14.35 14.92 -20.54
CA GLU A 405 -15.29 15.34 -21.59
C GLU A 405 -15.85 16.73 -21.32
N SER A 406 -16.24 17.02 -20.08
CA SER A 406 -16.73 18.35 -19.69
C SER A 406 -15.66 19.44 -19.83
N LEU A 407 -14.40 19.15 -19.52
CA LEU A 407 -13.27 20.08 -19.64
C LEU A 407 -12.77 20.22 -21.09
N ALA A 408 -13.03 19.22 -21.93
CA ALA A 408 -12.71 19.24 -23.36
C ALA A 408 -13.69 20.09 -24.19
N HIS A 409 -14.72 20.67 -23.57
CA HIS A 409 -15.61 21.59 -24.27
C HIS A 409 -14.83 22.78 -24.84
N PRO A 410 -15.03 23.13 -26.13
CA PRO A 410 -14.26 24.15 -26.82
C PRO A 410 -14.42 25.54 -26.20
N ASP A 411 -15.49 25.79 -25.45
CA ASP A 411 -15.76 27.05 -24.76
C ASP A 411 -14.86 27.25 -23.51
N LEU A 412 -14.30 26.17 -22.95
CA LEU A 412 -13.38 26.20 -21.81
C LEU A 412 -11.91 26.19 -22.24
N ALA A 413 -11.62 25.94 -23.52
CA ALA A 413 -10.29 26.02 -24.08
C ALA A 413 -9.84 27.48 -24.13
N ILE A 414 -9.22 27.97 -23.06
CA ILE A 414 -8.53 29.26 -23.05
C ILE A 414 -7.44 29.18 -24.10
N ASN A 415 -7.69 29.78 -25.27
CA ASN A 415 -6.70 29.89 -26.33
C ASN A 415 -5.68 30.95 -25.86
N PRO A 416 -4.43 30.58 -25.52
CA PRO A 416 -3.46 31.53 -24.99
C PRO A 416 -2.90 32.45 -26.08
N ARG A 417 -3.26 32.23 -27.35
CA ARG A 417 -2.99 33.17 -28.42
C ARG A 417 -4.09 34.22 -28.40
N ILE A 418 -3.71 35.44 -28.02
CA ILE A 418 -4.40 36.65 -28.42
C ILE A 418 -4.46 36.60 -29.94
N ASN A 419 -5.53 36.03 -30.50
CA ASN A 419 -5.76 36.03 -31.92
C ASN A 419 -6.06 37.50 -32.29
N PRO A 420 -5.24 38.17 -33.10
CA PRO A 420 -5.53 39.53 -33.57
C PRO A 420 -6.73 39.56 -34.53
N ILE A 421 -7.25 38.38 -34.90
CA ILE A 421 -8.38 38.20 -35.79
C ILE A 421 -9.61 37.96 -34.91
N ILE A 422 -10.43 39.01 -34.77
CA ILE A 422 -11.74 38.95 -34.16
C ILE A 422 -12.58 37.93 -34.92
N ASN A 423 -13.01 36.88 -34.23
CA ASN A 423 -13.86 35.84 -34.80
C ASN A 423 -15.28 36.40 -35.02
N CYS A 424 -15.93 36.11 -36.15
CA CYS A 424 -17.29 36.56 -36.46
C CYS A 424 -18.37 36.07 -35.47
N LYS A 425 -18.01 35.13 -34.59
CA LYS A 425 -18.85 34.62 -33.51
C LYS A 425 -18.72 35.39 -32.18
N ASP A 426 -17.79 36.33 -32.08
CA ASP A 426 -17.58 37.13 -30.87
C ASP A 426 -18.69 38.18 -30.73
N VAL A 427 -19.73 37.85 -29.98
CA VAL A 427 -20.96 38.65 -29.83
C VAL A 427 -20.68 40.08 -29.34
N ALA A 428 -19.63 40.30 -28.56
CA ALA A 428 -19.26 41.63 -28.06
C ALA A 428 -18.71 42.49 -29.20
N PHE A 429 -17.78 41.95 -29.98
CA PHE A 429 -17.21 42.65 -31.14
C PHE A 429 -18.17 42.71 -32.33
N SER A 430 -19.03 41.71 -32.56
CA SER A 430 -20.10 41.78 -33.56
C SER A 430 -21.11 42.86 -33.22
N ARG A 431 -21.43 43.08 -31.94
CA ARG A 431 -22.23 44.22 -31.49
C ARG A 431 -21.49 45.54 -31.68
N LEU A 432 -20.21 45.61 -31.34
CA LEU A 432 -19.40 46.81 -31.54
C LEU A 432 -19.25 47.14 -33.04
N LEU A 433 -19.09 46.13 -33.88
CA LEU A 433 -19.03 46.25 -35.32
C LEU A 433 -20.40 46.67 -35.88
N GLN A 434 -21.52 46.11 -35.42
CA GLN A 434 -22.86 46.61 -35.76
C GLN A 434 -23.08 48.07 -35.33
N ILE A 435 -22.58 48.46 -34.15
CA ILE A 435 -22.64 49.84 -33.66
C ILE A 435 -21.80 50.77 -34.53
N LEU A 436 -20.65 50.31 -35.04
CA LEU A 436 -19.72 51.09 -35.85
C LEU A 436 -20.05 51.09 -37.36
N GLU A 437 -20.57 49.99 -37.92
CA GLU A 437 -20.98 49.86 -39.32
C GLU A 437 -22.31 50.58 -39.60
N HIS A 438 -23.19 50.74 -38.59
CA HIS A 438 -24.37 51.58 -38.72
C HIS A 438 -24.08 53.10 -38.64
N VAL A 439 -22.81 53.52 -38.57
CA VAL A 439 -22.44 54.94 -38.54
C VAL A 439 -22.44 55.57 -39.94
N SER A 440 -22.40 54.79 -41.04
CA SER A 440 -22.07 55.40 -42.35
C SER A 440 -23.23 55.78 -43.28
N GLU A 441 -24.48 55.32 -43.13
CA GLU A 441 -25.50 55.61 -44.18
C GLU A 441 -26.93 56.03 -43.79
N GLN A 442 -27.32 56.13 -42.52
CA GLN A 442 -28.57 56.82 -42.17
C GLN A 442 -28.48 57.46 -40.79
N GLY A 443 -28.94 58.71 -40.69
CA GLY A 443 -28.90 59.51 -39.47
C GLY A 443 -29.42 58.75 -38.25
N TRP A 444 -28.66 58.86 -37.16
CA TRP A 444 -29.02 58.56 -35.78
C TRP A 444 -30.42 57.94 -35.61
N SER A 445 -30.52 56.62 -35.69
CA SER A 445 -31.55 55.95 -34.90
C SER A 445 -30.95 55.70 -33.53
N GLU A 446 -31.03 56.73 -32.68
CA GLU A 446 -30.77 56.56 -31.25
C GLU A 446 -31.54 55.33 -30.75
N PRO A 447 -30.92 54.38 -30.03
CA PRO A 447 -31.56 53.14 -29.59
C PRO A 447 -32.85 53.39 -28.77
N PHE A 448 -33.02 54.61 -28.27
CA PHE A 448 -34.25 55.10 -27.67
C PHE A 448 -34.72 56.36 -28.40
N ARG A 449 -35.68 56.22 -29.32
CA ARG A 449 -36.23 57.35 -30.11
C ARG A 449 -36.98 58.40 -29.27
N THR A 450 -37.23 58.15 -27.99
CA THR A 450 -37.90 59.07 -27.05
C THR A 450 -37.38 58.89 -25.63
N TYR A 451 -37.31 59.97 -24.84
CA TYR A 451 -36.91 59.94 -23.42
C TYR A 451 -37.76 58.95 -22.59
N LYS A 452 -39.03 58.77 -22.95
CA LYS A 452 -39.92 57.77 -22.34
C LYS A 452 -39.47 56.32 -22.57
N ALA A 453 -38.91 56.00 -23.75
CA ALA A 453 -38.43 54.65 -24.04
C ALA A 453 -37.15 54.33 -23.24
N LEU A 454 -36.28 55.32 -23.05
CA LEU A 454 -35.11 55.20 -22.19
C LEU A 454 -35.52 55.04 -20.72
N ASP A 455 -36.48 55.84 -20.25
CA ASP A 455 -37.01 55.74 -18.89
C ASP A 455 -37.69 54.39 -18.63
N GLN A 456 -38.45 53.86 -19.61
CA GLN A 456 -39.03 52.53 -19.54
C GLN A 456 -37.98 51.42 -19.51
N ALA A 457 -36.92 51.52 -20.31
CA ALA A 457 -35.81 50.55 -20.31
C ALA A 457 -34.98 50.62 -19.02
N ALA A 458 -34.79 51.81 -18.47
CA ALA A 458 -34.15 52.00 -17.17
C ALA A 458 -35.01 51.42 -16.03
N CYS A 459 -36.33 51.64 -16.09
CA CYS A 459 -37.28 51.05 -15.14
C CYS A 459 -37.34 49.52 -15.25
N SER A 460 -37.32 48.96 -16.47
CA SER A 460 -37.30 47.50 -16.65
C SER A 460 -36.00 46.90 -16.14
N LEU A 461 -34.86 47.54 -16.42
CA LEU A 461 -33.55 47.10 -15.94
C LEU A 461 -33.45 47.18 -14.41
N ALA A 462 -33.98 48.25 -13.80
CA ALA A 462 -34.08 48.36 -12.34
C ALA A 462 -34.97 47.26 -11.75
N GLY A 463 -36.08 46.92 -12.43
CA GLY A 463 -36.94 45.80 -12.07
C GLY A 463 -36.23 44.45 -12.16
N ASP A 464 -35.48 44.21 -13.25
CA ASP A 464 -34.72 42.97 -13.45
C ASP A 464 -33.57 42.85 -12.45
N PHE A 465 -32.89 43.96 -12.14
CA PHE A 465 -31.88 44.01 -11.09
C PHE A 465 -32.47 43.67 -9.72
N GLN A 466 -33.66 44.20 -9.39
CA GLN A 466 -34.32 43.88 -8.14
C GLN A 466 -34.74 42.40 -8.09
N ARG A 467 -35.30 41.85 -9.18
CA ARG A 467 -35.68 40.43 -9.26
C ARG A 467 -34.48 39.49 -9.12
N THR A 468 -33.36 39.81 -9.76
CA THR A 468 -32.13 39.00 -9.65
C THR A 468 -31.53 39.08 -8.25
N LYS A 469 -31.59 40.26 -7.62
CA LYS A 469 -31.19 40.43 -6.21
C LYS A 469 -32.07 39.62 -5.26
N ASP A 470 -33.39 39.62 -5.45
CA ASP A 470 -34.33 38.86 -4.62
C ASP A 470 -34.17 37.35 -4.83
N ALA A 471 -33.93 36.91 -6.08
CA ALA A 471 -33.60 35.52 -6.39
C ALA A 471 -32.28 35.08 -5.73
N LEU A 472 -31.25 35.94 -5.73
CA LEU A 472 -29.97 35.68 -5.08
C LEU A 472 -30.13 35.57 -3.55
N VAL A 473 -30.91 36.46 -2.93
CA VAL A 473 -31.22 36.39 -1.49
C VAL A 473 -31.99 35.10 -1.16
N SER A 474 -32.93 34.70 -2.01
CA SER A 474 -33.70 33.47 -1.83
C SER A 474 -32.83 32.22 -1.97
N ALA A 475 -31.97 32.16 -2.99
CA ALA A 475 -31.00 31.08 -3.18
C ALA A 475 -29.99 30.99 -2.02
N SER A 476 -29.52 32.13 -1.52
CA SER A 476 -28.65 32.19 -0.35
C SER A 476 -29.34 31.61 0.89
N ARG A 477 -30.61 31.96 1.14
CA ARG A 477 -31.38 31.39 2.26
C ARG A 477 -31.55 29.87 2.15
N GLU A 478 -31.86 29.36 0.95
CA GLU A 478 -31.96 27.92 0.68
C GLU A 478 -30.62 27.20 0.91
N GLN A 479 -29.51 27.81 0.48
CA GLN A 479 -28.17 27.27 0.71
C GLN A 479 -27.83 27.22 2.22
N HIS A 480 -28.16 28.26 2.98
CA HIS A 480 -27.95 28.27 4.43
C HIS A 480 -28.84 27.23 5.13
N TYR A 481 -30.08 27.06 4.70
CA TYR A 481 -31.00 26.06 5.24
C TYR A 481 -30.50 24.63 4.96
N THR A 482 -30.09 24.34 3.73
CA THR A 482 -29.54 23.03 3.35
C THR A 482 -28.23 22.73 4.08
N ALA A 483 -27.34 23.71 4.22
CA ALA A 483 -26.12 23.57 5.02
C ALA A 483 -26.43 23.29 6.50
N ALA A 484 -27.37 24.02 7.10
CA ALA A 484 -27.79 23.78 8.48
C ALA A 484 -28.42 22.40 8.66
N ARG A 485 -29.23 21.94 7.69
CA ARG A 485 -29.82 20.60 7.70
C ARG A 485 -28.75 19.52 7.63
N LEU A 486 -27.80 19.63 6.69
CA LEU A 486 -26.69 18.71 6.55
C LEU A 486 -25.82 18.68 7.81
N ASN A 487 -25.56 19.83 8.43
CA ASN A 487 -24.84 19.88 9.71
C ASN A 487 -25.62 19.16 10.82
N GLY A 488 -26.94 19.35 10.89
CA GLY A 488 -27.81 18.59 11.79
C GLY A 488 -27.79 17.09 11.53
N ASP A 489 -27.83 16.67 10.26
CA ASP A 489 -27.73 15.26 9.85
C ASP A 489 -26.38 14.67 10.25
N CYS A 490 -25.28 15.39 10.04
CA CYS A 490 -23.93 15.02 10.49
C CYS A 490 -23.85 14.89 12.02
N GLU A 491 -24.47 15.81 12.78
CA GLU A 491 -24.53 15.73 14.24
C GLU A 491 -25.37 14.55 14.73
N VAL A 492 -26.46 14.21 14.03
CA VAL A 492 -27.27 13.01 14.32
C VAL A 492 -26.47 11.75 14.04
N LEU A 493 -25.75 11.69 12.92
CA LEU A 493 -24.85 10.57 12.56
C LEU A 493 -23.72 10.43 13.58
N HIS A 494 -23.10 11.55 13.98
CA HIS A 494 -22.08 11.59 15.00
C HIS A 494 -22.65 11.10 16.34
N ARG A 495 -23.83 11.58 16.75
CA ARG A 495 -24.50 11.09 17.95
C ARG A 495 -24.77 9.58 17.84
N ALA A 496 -25.37 9.09 16.77
CA ALA A 496 -25.63 7.65 16.58
C ALA A 496 -24.36 6.79 16.67
N MET A 497 -23.27 7.25 16.03
CA MET A 497 -21.96 6.57 16.07
C MET A 497 -21.36 6.50 17.48
N TYR A 498 -21.60 7.51 18.32
CA TYR A 498 -20.98 7.63 19.64
C TYR A 498 -21.92 7.38 20.84
N THR A 499 -23.24 7.27 20.64
CA THR A 499 -24.21 6.95 21.71
C THR A 499 -24.57 5.48 21.79
N GLU A 500 -24.50 4.71 20.68
CA GLU A 500 -24.72 3.25 20.73
C GLU A 500 -23.45 2.47 21.11
N LEU A 501 -22.27 3.09 20.96
CA LEU A 501 -21.00 2.55 21.41
C LEU A 501 -20.57 3.29 22.68
N GLN A 502 -21.08 2.82 23.84
CA GLN A 502 -20.38 3.02 25.10
C GLN A 502 -18.92 2.60 24.90
N GLN A 503 -18.01 3.58 24.84
CA GLN A 503 -16.56 3.42 24.74
C GLN A 503 -16.13 2.42 23.65
N LEU A 504 -15.81 2.95 22.47
CA LEU A 504 -14.97 2.26 21.49
C LEU A 504 -13.61 1.91 22.14
N VAL A 505 -13.55 0.75 22.80
CA VAL A 505 -12.30 0.11 23.19
C VAL A 505 -11.73 -0.49 21.92
N LEU A 506 -10.88 0.28 21.25
CA LEU A 506 -10.24 -0.05 19.96
C LEU A 506 -9.21 -1.20 20.04
N GLY A 507 -9.37 -2.14 20.97
CA GLY A 507 -8.53 -3.33 21.06
C GLY A 507 -9.18 -4.41 21.94
N PRO A 508 -8.95 -5.70 21.66
CA PRO A 508 -9.33 -6.75 22.59
C PRO A 508 -8.60 -6.53 23.93
N GLN A 509 -9.33 -6.30 25.02
CA GLN A 509 -8.75 -6.12 26.37
C GLN A 509 -7.90 -7.31 26.81
N GLU A 510 -8.25 -8.52 26.34
CA GLU A 510 -7.46 -9.73 26.54
C GLU A 510 -6.11 -9.66 25.81
N LEU A 511 -6.05 -9.08 24.62
CA LEU A 511 -4.82 -8.98 23.85
C LEU A 511 -3.89 -7.89 24.41
N THR A 512 -4.45 -6.77 24.86
CA THR A 512 -3.68 -5.71 25.54
C THR A 512 -3.15 -6.17 26.89
N SER A 513 -3.93 -6.90 27.70
CA SER A 513 -3.43 -7.48 28.95
C SER A 513 -2.33 -8.52 28.71
N LYS A 514 -2.47 -9.37 27.68
CA LYS A 514 -1.42 -10.35 27.31
C LYS A 514 -0.15 -9.69 26.77
N LEU A 515 -0.27 -8.59 26.04
CA LEU A 515 0.89 -7.81 25.58
C LEU A 515 1.62 -7.14 26.73
N VAL A 516 0.90 -6.54 27.69
CA VAL A 516 1.50 -5.96 28.90
C VAL A 516 2.17 -7.03 29.75
N GLU A 517 1.57 -8.21 29.88
CA GLU A 517 2.17 -9.37 30.57
C GLU A 517 3.47 -9.80 29.87
N ALA A 518 3.47 -9.94 28.54
CA ALA A 518 4.65 -10.30 27.76
C ALA A 518 5.77 -9.25 27.85
N GLU A 519 5.42 -7.96 27.84
CA GLU A 519 6.37 -6.86 28.01
C GLU A 519 7.02 -6.89 29.40
N SER A 520 6.23 -7.16 30.46
CA SER A 520 6.77 -7.33 31.81
C SER A 520 7.73 -8.52 31.93
N GLN A 521 7.42 -9.64 31.25
CA GLN A 521 8.30 -10.81 31.21
C GLN A 521 9.61 -10.52 30.46
N LEU A 522 9.56 -9.76 29.36
CA LEU A 522 10.75 -9.33 28.62
C LEU A 522 11.64 -8.42 29.47
N GLN A 523 11.05 -7.46 30.19
CA GLN A 523 11.80 -6.60 31.13
C GLN A 523 12.46 -7.42 32.25
N GLY A 524 11.75 -8.42 32.80
CA GLY A 524 12.31 -9.34 33.79
C GLY A 524 13.50 -10.14 33.25
N LEU A 525 13.41 -10.64 32.02
CA LEU A 525 14.48 -11.38 31.37
C LEU A 525 15.70 -10.49 31.10
N GLN A 526 15.46 -9.23 30.70
CA GLN A 526 16.52 -8.24 30.53
C GLN A 526 17.26 -7.96 31.84
N HIS A 527 16.55 -7.85 32.96
CA HIS A 527 17.16 -7.68 34.28
C HIS A 527 18.05 -8.87 34.68
N ILE A 528 17.53 -10.10 34.53
CA ILE A 528 18.30 -11.32 34.82
C ILE A 528 19.56 -11.39 33.95
N MET A 529 19.46 -11.04 32.67
CA MET A 529 20.61 -11.04 31.77
C MET A 529 21.66 -10.00 32.19
N GLN A 530 21.24 -8.83 32.69
CA GLN A 530 22.14 -7.82 33.23
C GLN A 530 22.84 -8.30 34.51
N GLU A 531 22.13 -8.99 35.41
CA GLU A 531 22.72 -9.61 36.62
C GLU A 531 23.76 -10.66 36.25
N ILE A 532 23.43 -11.60 35.36
CA ILE A 532 24.37 -12.64 34.89
C ILE A 532 25.60 -11.99 34.24
N MET A 533 25.40 -10.98 33.39
CA MET A 533 26.51 -10.22 32.81
C MET A 533 27.37 -9.54 33.88
N GLY A 534 26.75 -8.99 34.93
CA GLY A 534 27.44 -8.41 36.08
C GLY A 534 28.29 -9.44 36.82
N GLU A 535 27.74 -10.62 37.12
CA GLU A 535 28.46 -11.71 37.76
C GLU A 535 29.62 -12.23 36.92
N VAL A 536 29.41 -12.41 35.61
CA VAL A 536 30.46 -12.87 34.69
C VAL A 536 31.59 -11.86 34.63
N LYS A 537 31.27 -10.56 34.57
CA LYS A 537 32.28 -9.49 34.64
C LYS A 537 33.04 -9.51 35.97
N ALA A 538 32.34 -9.67 37.09
CA ALA A 538 32.96 -9.76 38.41
C ALA A 538 33.91 -10.97 38.54
N LYS A 539 33.45 -12.16 38.12
CA LYS A 539 34.26 -13.40 38.11
C LYS A 539 35.46 -13.27 37.17
N ARG A 540 35.28 -12.62 36.01
CA ARG A 540 36.40 -12.32 35.09
C ARG A 540 37.43 -11.41 35.75
N SER A 541 37.01 -10.33 36.41
CA SER A 541 37.92 -9.44 37.13
C SER A 541 38.64 -10.15 38.31
N GLN A 542 37.98 -11.09 38.99
CA GLN A 542 38.61 -11.91 40.03
C GLN A 542 39.70 -12.84 39.47
N LEU A 543 39.45 -13.46 38.31
CA LEU A 543 40.45 -14.27 37.59
C LEU A 543 41.64 -13.42 37.13
N GLU A 544 41.40 -12.21 36.60
CA GLU A 544 42.48 -11.31 36.18
C GLU A 544 43.38 -10.92 37.36
N ARG A 545 42.81 -10.67 38.54
CA ARG A 545 43.54 -10.27 39.76
C ARG A 545 44.30 -11.42 40.45
N SER A 546 43.90 -12.67 40.26
CA SER A 546 44.47 -13.81 40.99
C SER A 546 45.03 -14.88 40.05
N ALA A 547 46.34 -15.11 40.12
CA ALA A 547 47.01 -16.15 39.35
C ALA A 547 46.57 -17.56 39.78
N LEU A 548 46.24 -17.75 41.07
CA LEU A 548 45.80 -19.03 41.61
C LEU A 548 44.43 -19.46 41.05
N LEU A 549 43.42 -18.57 41.03
CA LEU A 549 42.10 -18.91 40.49
C LEU A 549 42.14 -19.16 38.97
N ARG A 550 43.04 -18.50 38.23
CA ARG A 550 43.29 -18.83 36.81
C ARG A 550 43.80 -20.25 36.65
N ARG A 551 44.76 -20.64 37.50
CA ARG A 551 45.32 -21.98 37.46
C ARG A 551 44.29 -23.04 37.85
N GLU A 552 43.48 -22.77 38.86
CA GLU A 552 42.36 -23.63 39.27
C GLU A 552 41.33 -23.80 38.13
N ARG A 553 40.96 -22.71 37.45
CA ARG A 553 40.07 -22.76 36.29
C ARG A 553 40.65 -23.61 35.16
N GLU A 554 41.94 -23.48 34.86
CA GLU A 554 42.60 -24.31 33.84
C GLU A 554 42.56 -25.79 34.20
N LEU A 555 42.85 -26.15 35.45
CA LEU A 555 42.75 -27.52 35.94
C LEU A 555 41.31 -28.06 35.85
N TYR A 556 40.32 -27.23 36.18
CA TYR A 556 38.90 -27.58 36.04
C TYR A 556 38.51 -27.82 34.57
N ILE A 557 39.05 -27.03 33.64
CA ILE A 557 38.83 -27.23 32.20
C ILE A 557 39.47 -28.54 31.74
N TYR A 558 40.72 -28.82 32.15
CA TYR A 558 41.39 -30.07 31.81
C TYR A 558 40.68 -31.30 32.39
N PHE A 559 40.09 -31.18 33.58
CA PHE A 559 39.29 -32.25 34.16
C PHE A 559 38.14 -32.72 33.25
N HIS A 560 37.46 -31.78 32.56
CA HIS A 560 36.32 -32.11 31.69
C HIS A 560 36.72 -32.35 30.23
N LEU A 561 37.80 -31.74 29.74
CA LEU A 561 38.16 -31.80 28.32
C LEU A 561 39.37 -32.70 28.01
N ASP A 562 40.32 -32.85 28.93
CA ASP A 562 41.51 -33.67 28.73
C ASP A 562 42.11 -34.20 30.05
N PRO A 563 41.62 -35.36 30.54
CA PRO A 563 42.08 -35.94 31.81
C PRO A 563 43.56 -36.37 31.77
N ARG A 564 44.12 -36.63 30.58
CA ARG A 564 45.54 -37.02 30.44
C ARG A 564 46.46 -35.82 30.61
N LEU A 565 46.05 -34.66 30.11
CA LEU A 565 46.78 -33.40 30.30
C LEU A 565 46.71 -32.95 31.78
N LEU A 566 45.56 -33.13 32.43
CA LEU A 566 45.41 -32.87 33.87
C LEU A 566 46.40 -33.71 34.68
N GLN A 567 46.45 -35.03 34.41
CA GLN A 567 47.34 -35.94 35.12
C GLN A 567 48.81 -35.51 35.01
N LYS A 568 49.30 -35.19 33.81
CA LYS A 568 50.67 -34.69 33.61
C LYS A 568 50.96 -33.41 34.38
N VAL A 569 50.02 -32.46 34.35
CA VAL A 569 50.19 -31.17 35.04
C VAL A 569 50.22 -31.34 36.55
N VAL A 570 49.41 -32.24 37.12
CA VAL A 570 49.41 -32.53 38.55
C VAL A 570 50.71 -33.25 38.96
N GLU A 571 51.15 -34.25 38.20
CA GLU A 571 52.42 -34.96 38.43
C GLU A 571 53.63 -33.99 38.41
N GLU A 572 53.66 -33.01 37.49
CA GLU A 572 54.69 -31.97 37.45
C GLU A 572 54.65 -31.02 38.67
N LEU A 573 53.46 -30.71 39.18
CA LEU A 573 53.29 -29.86 40.36
C LEU A 573 53.70 -30.61 41.64
N GLU A 574 53.31 -31.88 41.78
CA GLU A 574 53.72 -32.75 42.87
C GLU A 574 55.25 -32.93 42.90
N ALA A 575 55.87 -33.16 41.74
CA ALA A 575 57.33 -33.23 41.61
C ALA A 575 58.01 -31.91 42.03
N LYS A 576 57.47 -30.75 41.66
CA LYS A 576 57.98 -29.43 42.08
C LYS A 576 57.83 -29.17 43.58
N MET A 577 56.74 -29.66 44.20
CA MET A 577 56.55 -29.53 45.64
C MET A 577 57.46 -30.48 46.43
N ALA A 578 57.67 -31.71 45.95
CA ALA A 578 58.59 -32.67 46.55
C ALA A 578 60.05 -32.16 46.56
N VAL A 579 60.46 -31.43 45.52
CA VAL A 579 61.78 -30.78 45.44
C VAL A 579 61.89 -29.60 46.42
N LYS A 580 60.80 -28.85 46.68
CA LYS A 580 60.79 -27.75 47.67
C LYS A 580 60.73 -28.25 49.12
N SER A 581 60.07 -29.37 49.40
CA SER A 581 60.00 -29.96 50.74
C SER A 581 61.28 -30.69 51.16
N GLY A 582 62.21 -30.93 50.22
CA GLY A 582 63.55 -31.47 50.50
C GLY A 582 64.62 -30.42 50.76
N GLN A 583 64.27 -29.12 50.81
CA GLN A 583 65.19 -27.99 51.06
C GLN A 583 64.89 -27.24 52.38
N HIS A 584 64.23 -27.90 53.34
CA HIS A 584 64.11 -27.41 54.72
C HIS A 584 64.77 -28.38 55.71
#